data_AF-F4JGP6-F1
#
_entry.id   AF-F4JGP6-F1
#
_cell.length_a   1.000
_cell.length_b   1.000
_cell.length_c   1.000
_cell.angle_alpha   90.00
_cell.angle_beta   90.00
_cell.angle_gamma   90.00
#
_symmetry.space_group_name_H-M   'P 1'
#
loop_
_entity.id
_entity.type
_entity.pdbx_description
1 polymer ?
#
loop_
_entity_poly.entity_id
_entity_poly.type
_entity_poly.pdbx_seq_one_letter_code
_entity_poly.pdbx_strand_id
1 'polypeptide(L)'
;MANSLRTLFSVSTHGVFLNKRSSYRVRKVFVGMPLRICSEIPRFVSVSCIRSDMCGIMMLGKDVHDLLETSSGGNVEKGFLRWRNGGGMYHRSALIDSSALVEFGAVVHQEAILGAEVHIGSNTVIGSSVKIGPSTKIGNCSIGDLCVIHNGVCIGQDGFGFYVDDNGNMVKKPQTLNVKIGNRVEIGANTCIDRGSWRDTVIGDDTKIDNLVQIGHNVIIGKCCLFCGQVGIAGSAEIGDFVALGGRVAVRDHVSIVSKVRLAANSCVTKNITEPGDYGGFPAYKKTEPDSAFASDKHCFILQKILIQVPIHQWRRQIVEAQISSKRKP
;
A
#
# COMPACT_ATOMS: atom_id res chain seq x y z
N MET A 1 14.53 -56.66 -8.98
CA MET A 1 13.82 -56.43 -10.25
C MET A 1 14.05 -54.99 -10.64
N ALA A 2 14.63 -54.79 -11.82
CA ALA A 2 15.15 -53.52 -12.29
C ALA A 2 14.06 -52.58 -12.81
N ASN A 3 14.47 -51.32 -12.95
CA ASN A 3 13.97 -50.29 -13.88
C ASN A 3 12.77 -49.46 -13.44
N SER A 4 13.06 -48.19 -13.13
CA SER A 4 12.52 -47.08 -13.93
C SER A 4 13.32 -45.80 -13.67
N LEU A 5 14.40 -45.65 -14.42
CA LEU A 5 14.98 -44.35 -14.75
C LEU A 5 13.88 -43.40 -15.27
N ARG A 6 13.77 -42.22 -14.66
CA ARG A 6 13.22 -41.03 -15.33
C ARG A 6 14.24 -39.91 -15.26
N THR A 7 15.24 -40.03 -16.13
CA THR A 7 16.01 -38.92 -16.68
C THR A 7 15.20 -38.36 -17.86
N LEU A 8 14.68 -37.15 -17.77
CA LEU A 8 14.12 -36.43 -18.91
C LEU A 8 14.46 -34.92 -18.82
N PHE A 9 15.39 -34.52 -19.70
CA PHE A 9 15.49 -33.27 -20.50
C PHE A 9 15.31 -31.91 -19.80
N SER A 10 16.36 -31.09 -19.73
CA SER A 10 16.84 -30.16 -20.79
C SER A 10 15.81 -29.10 -21.16
N VAL A 11 16.11 -27.82 -20.88
CA VAL A 11 16.33 -26.79 -21.91
C VAL A 11 17.25 -25.71 -21.35
N SER A 12 18.45 -25.62 -21.91
CA SER A 12 19.34 -24.46 -21.86
C SER A 12 18.83 -23.45 -22.89
N THR A 13 18.38 -22.27 -22.46
CA THR A 13 18.15 -21.13 -23.34
C THR A 13 19.35 -20.20 -23.29
N HIS A 14 20.11 -20.24 -24.38
CA HIS A 14 21.16 -19.30 -24.75
C HIS A 14 20.58 -17.95 -25.16
N GLY A 15 21.35 -16.89 -24.90
CA GLY A 15 21.23 -15.56 -25.53
C GLY A 15 20.21 -14.65 -24.85
N VAL A 16 20.50 -13.38 -24.57
CA VAL A 16 21.15 -12.41 -25.44
C VAL A 16 21.93 -11.39 -24.61
N PHE A 17 23.22 -11.24 -24.94
CA PHE A 17 24.07 -10.12 -24.54
C PHE A 17 23.53 -8.83 -25.20
N LEU A 18 22.98 -7.90 -24.43
CA LEU A 18 22.77 -6.52 -24.88
C LEU A 18 23.74 -5.59 -24.16
N ASN A 19 24.89 -5.44 -24.81
CA ASN A 19 25.88 -4.40 -24.53
C ASN A 19 25.31 -3.05 -25.00
N LYS A 20 24.82 -2.22 -24.07
CA LYS A 20 24.66 -0.78 -24.30
C LYS A 20 25.53 -0.01 -23.33
N ARG A 21 26.73 0.31 -23.84
CA ARG A 21 27.59 1.39 -23.35
C ARG A 21 26.78 2.70 -23.30
N SER A 22 26.59 3.25 -22.11
CA SER A 22 26.36 4.68 -21.95
C SER A 22 27.31 5.18 -20.87
N SER A 23 28.37 5.84 -21.33
CA SER A 23 29.39 6.46 -20.51
C SER A 23 28.79 7.62 -19.71
N TYR A 24 28.44 7.40 -18.44
CA TYR A 24 28.18 8.50 -17.51
C TYR A 24 29.52 9.00 -16.95
N ARG A 25 29.96 10.12 -17.52
CA ARG A 25 31.16 10.86 -17.09
C ARG A 25 30.84 11.58 -15.78
N VAL A 26 31.18 10.95 -14.65
CA VAL A 26 31.07 11.56 -13.32
C VAL A 26 32.03 12.76 -13.25
N ARG A 27 31.49 13.97 -13.39
CA ARG A 27 32.23 15.20 -13.07
C ARG A 27 32.33 15.31 -11.55
N LYS A 28 33.52 15.01 -11.02
CA LYS A 28 33.94 15.40 -9.66
C LYS A 28 33.89 16.92 -9.56
N VAL A 29 32.87 17.47 -8.91
CA VAL A 29 32.89 18.85 -8.45
C VAL A 29 33.37 18.82 -7.00
N PHE A 30 34.65 19.12 -6.80
CA PHE A 30 35.23 19.40 -5.50
C PHE A 30 34.79 20.82 -5.12
N VAL A 31 33.94 20.97 -4.11
CA VAL A 31 33.78 22.23 -3.40
C VAL A 31 34.13 21.97 -1.94
N GLY A 32 35.36 22.29 -1.58
CA GLY A 32 35.78 22.32 -0.19
C GLY A 32 35.18 23.55 0.49
N MET A 33 34.53 23.34 1.63
CA MET A 33 34.38 24.37 2.65
C MET A 33 34.61 23.72 4.03
N PRO A 34 35.35 24.40 4.93
CA PRO A 34 35.99 23.76 6.07
C PRO A 34 35.04 23.58 7.25
N LEU A 35 35.26 22.47 7.96
CA LEU A 35 34.69 22.11 9.25
C LEU A 35 34.76 23.29 10.24
N ARG A 36 33.61 23.81 10.65
CA ARG A 36 33.45 24.46 11.95
C ARG A 36 32.46 23.65 12.79
N ILE A 37 33.01 23.07 13.84
CA ILE A 37 32.31 22.41 14.94
C ILE A 37 31.51 23.50 15.65
N CYS A 38 30.20 23.52 15.48
CA CYS A 38 29.29 24.20 16.39
C CYS A 38 28.38 23.15 17.01
N SER A 39 28.65 22.87 18.28
CA SER A 39 27.77 22.20 19.23
C SER A 39 26.50 23.02 19.41
N GLU A 40 25.36 22.58 18.87
CA GLU A 40 24.04 22.90 19.40
C GLU A 40 22.98 21.93 18.84
N ILE A 41 22.17 21.41 19.75
CA ILE A 41 21.27 20.27 19.62
C ILE A 41 20.18 20.53 18.56
N PRO A 42 19.91 19.58 17.63
CA PRO A 42 18.97 19.80 16.54
C PRO A 42 17.53 19.80 17.06
N ARG A 43 16.92 20.99 17.08
CA ARG A 43 15.48 21.14 17.32
C ARG A 43 14.71 20.78 16.05
N PHE A 44 13.94 19.70 16.16
CA PHE A 44 12.69 19.40 15.45
C PHE A 44 12.60 19.79 13.97
N VAL A 45 12.91 18.84 13.09
CA VAL A 45 12.35 18.82 11.73
C VAL A 45 10.87 18.46 11.85
N SER A 46 10.03 19.49 11.87
CA SER A 46 8.58 19.37 11.64
C SER A 46 8.37 18.76 10.25
N VAL A 47 7.90 17.51 10.20
CA VAL A 47 7.38 16.90 8.99
C VAL A 47 6.11 17.65 8.62
N SER A 48 6.25 18.67 7.78
CA SER A 48 5.11 19.31 7.14
C SER A 48 4.40 18.24 6.33
N CYS A 49 3.16 17.93 6.68
CA CYS A 49 2.21 17.26 5.79
C CYS A 49 2.35 17.90 4.42
N ILE A 50 2.94 17.17 3.48
CA ILE A 50 2.86 17.48 2.07
C ILE A 50 1.36 17.43 1.80
N ARG A 51 0.73 18.62 1.67
CA ARG A 51 -0.54 18.69 0.99
C ARG A 51 -0.28 18.02 -0.33
N SER A 52 -0.93 16.88 -0.55
CA SER A 52 -0.99 16.24 -1.85
C SER A 52 -1.67 17.23 -2.78
N ASP A 53 -0.90 18.20 -3.26
CA ASP A 53 -1.28 19.06 -4.35
C ASP A 53 -1.64 18.08 -5.46
N MET A 54 -2.90 18.18 -5.86
CA MET A 54 -3.48 17.36 -6.91
C MET A 54 -2.45 17.25 -8.01
N CYS A 55 -1.93 16.04 -8.19
CA CYS A 55 -1.15 15.70 -9.35
C CYS A 55 -2.13 15.80 -10.52
N GLY A 56 -2.28 17.03 -11.02
CA GLY A 56 -2.96 17.35 -12.25
C GLY A 56 -2.15 16.69 -13.34
N ILE A 57 -2.49 15.43 -13.62
CA ILE A 57 -2.14 14.80 -14.88
C ILE A 57 -2.75 15.71 -15.94
N MET A 58 -1.89 16.53 -16.52
CA MET A 58 -2.18 17.36 -17.67
C MET A 58 -2.60 16.39 -18.78
N MET A 59 -3.91 16.29 -18.99
CA MET A 59 -4.52 15.60 -20.11
C MET A 59 -4.09 16.33 -21.37
N LEU A 60 -2.93 15.96 -21.91
CA LEU A 60 -2.54 16.35 -23.26
C LEU A 60 -3.43 15.56 -24.22
N GLY A 61 -4.58 16.15 -24.54
CA GLY A 61 -5.41 15.73 -25.65
C GLY A 61 -4.58 15.77 -26.92
N LYS A 62 -4.18 14.60 -27.40
CA LYS A 62 -3.86 14.39 -28.81
C LYS A 62 -4.76 13.27 -29.28
N ASP A 63 -5.55 13.62 -30.28
CA ASP A 63 -6.44 12.74 -31.01
C ASP A 63 -5.69 11.46 -31.42
N VAL A 64 -6.06 10.33 -30.82
CA VAL A 64 -5.64 9.01 -31.29
C VAL A 64 -6.85 8.42 -32.02
N HIS A 65 -7.01 8.83 -33.27
CA HIS A 65 -7.86 8.14 -34.23
C HIS A 65 -7.12 6.87 -34.68
N ASP A 66 -7.80 5.74 -34.52
CA ASP A 66 -7.64 4.45 -35.21
C ASP A 66 -6.25 3.82 -35.36
N LEU A 67 -6.07 2.67 -34.72
CA LEU A 67 -5.41 1.46 -35.25
C LEU A 67 -5.41 0.38 -34.15
N LEU A 68 -6.53 -0.32 -33.99
CA LEU A 68 -6.59 -1.55 -33.20
C LEU A 68 -7.15 -2.67 -34.07
N GLU A 69 -6.23 -3.45 -34.61
CA GLU A 69 -6.48 -4.77 -35.20
C GLU A 69 -7.18 -5.63 -34.14
N THR A 70 -8.45 -5.92 -34.40
CA THR A 70 -9.26 -6.82 -33.59
C THR A 70 -8.83 -8.25 -33.89
N SER A 71 -7.88 -8.75 -33.11
CA SER A 71 -7.63 -10.19 -33.06
C SER A 71 -8.87 -10.89 -32.49
N SER A 72 -9.54 -11.58 -33.40
CA SER A 72 -10.75 -12.36 -33.20
C SER A 72 -10.46 -13.58 -32.32
N GLY A 73 -11.18 -13.74 -31.21
CA GLY A 73 -11.10 -14.95 -30.41
C GLY A 73 -11.58 -14.81 -28.96
N GLY A 74 -12.86 -15.08 -28.73
CA GLY A 74 -13.42 -15.41 -27.42
C GLY A 74 -14.40 -14.38 -26.89
N ASN A 75 -15.59 -14.83 -26.48
CA ASN A 75 -16.65 -14.06 -25.81
C ASN A 75 -16.14 -13.48 -24.47
N VAL A 76 -15.31 -12.44 -24.52
CA VAL A 76 -14.81 -11.79 -23.31
C VAL A 76 -15.99 -11.05 -22.67
N GLU A 77 -16.43 -11.55 -21.51
CA GLU A 77 -17.58 -11.03 -20.78
C GLU A 77 -17.57 -9.49 -20.73
N LYS A 78 -18.70 -8.91 -21.13
CA LYS A 78 -19.08 -7.48 -21.07
C LYS A 78 -17.92 -6.49 -20.91
N GLY A 79 -17.05 -6.40 -21.92
CA GLY A 79 -16.11 -5.29 -22.07
C GLY A 79 -14.70 -5.51 -21.51
N PHE A 80 -14.36 -6.71 -21.02
CA PHE A 80 -12.97 -7.05 -20.73
C PHE A 80 -12.17 -7.37 -22.00
N LEU A 81 -10.87 -7.10 -21.96
CA LEU A 81 -9.90 -7.32 -23.04
C LEU A 81 -8.60 -7.87 -22.43
N ARG A 82 -7.70 -8.41 -23.26
CA ARG A 82 -6.37 -8.85 -22.81
C ARG A 82 -5.37 -7.70 -22.91
N TRP A 83 -4.62 -7.46 -21.84
CA TRP A 83 -3.55 -6.48 -21.83
C TRP A 83 -2.31 -7.02 -22.55
N ARG A 84 -1.76 -6.24 -23.48
CA ARG A 84 -0.65 -6.65 -24.35
C ARG A 84 0.62 -7.04 -23.59
N ASN A 85 0.88 -6.41 -22.45
CA ASN A 85 2.08 -6.61 -21.66
C ASN A 85 1.75 -7.47 -20.44
N GLY A 86 1.92 -8.79 -20.56
CA GLY A 86 1.68 -9.77 -19.49
C GLY A 86 0.45 -10.67 -19.70
N GLY A 87 -0.53 -10.27 -20.50
CA GLY A 87 -1.67 -11.11 -20.90
C GLY A 87 -2.83 -11.19 -19.89
N GLY A 88 -2.80 -10.40 -18.81
CA GLY A 88 -3.92 -10.26 -17.88
C GLY A 88 -5.14 -9.58 -18.50
N MET A 89 -6.24 -9.54 -17.75
CA MET A 89 -7.51 -8.97 -18.23
C MET A 89 -7.72 -7.55 -17.70
N TYR A 90 -8.27 -6.68 -18.53
CA TYR A 90 -8.68 -5.34 -18.13
C TYR A 90 -10.00 -4.94 -18.77
N HIS A 91 -10.81 -4.14 -18.09
CA HIS A 91 -12.02 -3.58 -18.68
C HIS A 91 -11.66 -2.43 -19.64
N ARG A 92 -12.37 -2.32 -20.77
CA ARG A 92 -12.12 -1.31 -21.81
C ARG A 92 -12.18 0.16 -21.36
N SER A 93 -12.82 0.44 -20.22
CA SER A 93 -12.89 1.79 -19.63
C SER A 93 -11.74 2.08 -18.64
N ALA A 94 -10.90 1.11 -18.33
CA ALA A 94 -9.71 1.33 -17.51
C ALA A 94 -8.66 2.10 -18.32
N LEU A 95 -7.98 3.03 -17.65
CA LEU A 95 -6.90 3.83 -18.22
C LEU A 95 -5.58 3.28 -17.67
N ILE A 96 -4.87 2.54 -18.51
CA ILE A 96 -3.64 1.86 -18.11
C ILE A 96 -2.48 2.45 -18.91
N ASP A 97 -1.45 2.93 -18.21
CA ASP A 97 -0.25 3.42 -18.86
C ASP A 97 0.41 2.34 -19.73
N SER A 98 0.93 2.76 -20.88
CA SER A 98 1.53 1.89 -21.88
C SER A 98 2.69 1.01 -21.38
N SER A 99 3.37 1.43 -20.30
CA SER A 99 4.48 0.74 -19.65
C SER A 99 4.06 -0.22 -18.55
N ALA A 100 2.78 -0.20 -18.14
CA ALA A 100 2.29 -1.08 -17.09
C ALA A 100 2.32 -2.55 -17.52
N LEU A 101 2.64 -3.43 -16.56
CA LEU A 101 2.63 -4.88 -16.70
C LEU A 101 1.42 -5.44 -15.94
N VAL A 102 0.55 -6.17 -16.64
CA VAL A 102 -0.60 -6.86 -16.06
C VAL A 102 -0.47 -8.32 -16.42
N GLU A 103 -0.02 -9.13 -15.45
CA GLU A 103 0.27 -10.54 -15.66
C GLU A 103 -1.00 -11.37 -15.90
N PHE A 104 -0.82 -12.51 -16.57
CA PHE A 104 -1.88 -13.49 -16.76
C PHE A 104 -2.54 -13.89 -15.43
N GLY A 105 -3.87 -13.90 -15.41
CA GLY A 105 -4.64 -14.17 -14.18
C GLY A 105 -4.84 -12.95 -13.28
N ALA A 106 -4.24 -11.79 -13.59
CA ALA A 106 -4.66 -10.52 -13.01
C ALA A 106 -5.87 -9.93 -13.74
N VAL A 107 -6.71 -9.20 -13.00
CA VAL A 107 -7.93 -8.57 -13.53
C VAL A 107 -8.02 -7.12 -13.05
N VAL A 108 -8.22 -6.20 -13.99
CA VAL A 108 -8.41 -4.77 -13.73
C VAL A 108 -9.82 -4.34 -14.13
N HIS A 109 -10.62 -3.90 -13.16
CA HIS A 109 -12.01 -3.51 -13.40
C HIS A 109 -12.16 -2.13 -14.05
N GLN A 110 -13.42 -1.78 -14.33
CA GLN A 110 -13.81 -0.54 -15.00
C GLN A 110 -13.30 0.71 -14.30
N GLU A 111 -12.95 1.72 -15.10
CA GLU A 111 -12.53 3.05 -14.64
C GLU A 111 -11.29 3.08 -13.73
N ALA A 112 -10.62 1.95 -13.54
CA ALA A 112 -9.35 1.91 -12.83
C ALA A 112 -8.28 2.67 -13.63
N ILE A 113 -7.36 3.33 -12.91
CA ILE A 113 -6.28 4.11 -13.48
C ILE A 113 -4.96 3.52 -12.98
N LEU A 114 -4.12 3.03 -13.88
CA LEU A 114 -2.78 2.52 -13.56
C LEU A 114 -1.72 3.45 -14.14
N GLY A 115 -0.88 4.00 -13.27
CA GLY A 115 0.24 4.85 -13.66
C GLY A 115 1.39 4.12 -14.35
N ALA A 116 2.42 4.87 -14.72
CA ALA A 116 3.61 4.35 -15.38
C ALA A 116 4.34 3.29 -14.52
N GLU A 117 4.88 2.27 -15.17
CA GLU A 117 5.68 1.20 -14.55
C GLU A 117 4.97 0.45 -13.41
N VAL A 118 3.64 0.50 -13.37
CA VAL A 118 2.86 -0.31 -12.44
C VAL A 118 2.95 -1.78 -12.84
N HIS A 119 3.13 -2.65 -11.86
CA HIS A 119 3.15 -4.10 -12.03
C HIS A 119 2.03 -4.73 -11.21
N ILE A 120 1.04 -5.26 -11.92
CA ILE A 120 -0.02 -6.09 -11.36
C ILE A 120 0.34 -7.56 -11.63
N GLY A 121 0.79 -8.23 -10.58
CA GLY A 121 1.15 -9.64 -10.58
C GLY A 121 -0.07 -10.55 -10.66
N SER A 122 0.17 -11.80 -11.04
CA SER A 122 -0.83 -12.86 -11.15
C SER A 122 -1.65 -13.01 -9.86
N ASN A 123 -2.88 -13.52 -9.99
CA ASN A 123 -3.80 -13.69 -8.84
C ASN A 123 -4.09 -12.36 -8.12
N THR A 124 -4.20 -11.28 -8.88
CA THR A 124 -4.54 -9.95 -8.35
C THR A 124 -5.80 -9.41 -9.01
N VAL A 125 -6.71 -8.87 -8.21
CA VAL A 125 -7.93 -8.21 -8.69
C VAL A 125 -7.93 -6.75 -8.23
N ILE A 126 -8.00 -5.84 -9.19
CA ILE A 126 -8.10 -4.41 -8.95
C ILE A 126 -9.56 -3.99 -9.18
N GLY A 127 -10.20 -3.47 -8.13
CA GLY A 127 -11.58 -3.01 -8.14
C GLY A 127 -11.83 -1.81 -9.05
N SER A 128 -13.10 -1.44 -9.17
CA SER A 128 -13.58 -0.36 -10.03
C SER A 128 -13.11 1.00 -9.51
N SER A 129 -12.75 1.88 -10.42
CA SER A 129 -12.37 3.26 -10.13
C SER A 129 -11.20 3.39 -9.13
N VAL A 130 -10.37 2.35 -9.01
CA VAL A 130 -9.13 2.36 -8.21
C VAL A 130 -8.05 3.14 -8.95
N LYS A 131 -7.30 3.98 -8.24
CA LYS A 131 -6.17 4.73 -8.79
C LYS A 131 -4.87 4.20 -8.23
N ILE A 132 -3.93 3.84 -9.09
CA ILE A 132 -2.62 3.31 -8.71
C ILE A 132 -1.53 4.21 -9.28
N GLY A 133 -0.72 4.76 -8.39
CA GLY A 133 0.39 5.64 -8.72
C GLY A 133 1.57 4.89 -9.35
N PRO A 134 2.48 5.61 -10.00
CA PRO A 134 3.60 5.02 -10.73
C PRO A 134 4.50 4.09 -9.89
N SER A 135 5.15 3.15 -10.57
CA SER A 135 6.15 2.23 -10.00
C SER A 135 5.64 1.37 -8.83
N THR A 136 4.32 1.22 -8.70
CA THR A 136 3.66 0.40 -7.67
C THR A 136 3.63 -1.06 -8.09
N LYS A 137 3.84 -1.98 -7.13
CA LYS A 137 3.88 -3.43 -7.37
C LYS A 137 2.87 -4.14 -6.47
N ILE A 138 1.96 -4.89 -7.08
CA ILE A 138 0.86 -5.55 -6.37
C ILE A 138 0.76 -6.98 -6.87
N GLY A 139 0.83 -7.97 -5.99
CA GLY A 139 0.62 -9.38 -6.33
C GLY A 139 -0.23 -10.09 -5.27
N ASN A 140 -0.91 -11.18 -5.62
CA ASN A 140 -1.68 -12.01 -4.67
C ASN A 140 -2.61 -11.16 -3.77
N CYS A 141 -3.36 -10.26 -4.41
CA CYS A 141 -4.12 -9.24 -3.70
C CYS A 141 -5.49 -9.00 -4.34
N SER A 142 -6.52 -8.77 -3.52
CA SER A 142 -7.79 -8.22 -3.99
C SER A 142 -7.97 -6.83 -3.41
N ILE A 143 -8.15 -5.83 -4.26
CA ILE A 143 -8.39 -4.44 -3.88
C ILE A 143 -9.83 -4.07 -4.22
N GLY A 144 -10.59 -3.61 -3.23
CA GLY A 144 -11.96 -3.12 -3.40
C GLY A 144 -12.04 -1.82 -4.21
N ASP A 145 -13.26 -1.36 -4.42
CA ASP A 145 -13.54 -0.21 -5.29
C ASP A 145 -13.10 1.12 -4.67
N LEU A 146 -12.87 2.12 -5.52
CA LEU A 146 -12.61 3.51 -5.13
C LEU A 146 -11.37 3.71 -4.24
N CYS A 147 -10.41 2.78 -4.29
CA CYS A 147 -9.16 2.92 -3.55
C CYS A 147 -8.16 3.85 -4.24
N VAL A 148 -7.26 4.43 -3.46
CA VAL A 148 -6.15 5.26 -3.94
C VAL A 148 -4.85 4.68 -3.41
N ILE A 149 -4.01 4.18 -4.31
CA ILE A 149 -2.71 3.60 -4.01
C ILE A 149 -1.65 4.54 -4.57
N HIS A 150 -0.85 5.14 -3.70
CA HIS A 150 0.18 6.09 -4.10
C HIS A 150 1.41 5.37 -4.68
N ASN A 151 2.36 6.16 -5.18
CA ASN A 151 3.53 5.66 -5.90
C ASN A 151 4.44 4.75 -5.06
N GLY A 152 5.04 3.76 -5.71
CA GLY A 152 6.05 2.87 -5.10
C GLY A 152 5.51 1.94 -4.01
N VAL A 153 4.19 1.85 -3.82
CA VAL A 153 3.59 0.91 -2.87
C VAL A 153 3.92 -0.53 -3.28
N CYS A 154 4.17 -1.39 -2.28
CA CYS A 154 4.44 -2.81 -2.49
C CYS A 154 3.43 -3.65 -1.69
N ILE A 155 2.60 -4.42 -2.39
CA ILE A 155 1.54 -5.23 -1.77
C ILE A 155 1.70 -6.69 -2.20
N GLY A 156 1.63 -7.57 -1.21
CA GLY A 156 1.53 -9.01 -1.38
C GLY A 156 2.86 -9.74 -1.56
N GLN A 157 3.96 -9.10 -1.18
CA GLN A 157 5.21 -9.82 -0.91
C GLN A 157 5.10 -10.72 0.33
N ASP A 158 5.98 -11.69 0.42
CA ASP A 158 6.09 -12.55 1.60
C ASP A 158 6.49 -11.77 2.84
N GLY A 159 5.83 -12.05 3.96
CA GLY A 159 6.28 -11.58 5.27
C GLY A 159 7.59 -12.21 5.75
N PHE A 160 8.17 -11.61 6.78
CA PHE A 160 9.44 -12.02 7.37
C PHE A 160 9.26 -13.18 8.36
N GLY A 161 9.56 -14.41 7.94
CA GLY A 161 9.52 -15.59 8.81
C GLY A 161 10.50 -16.66 8.36
N PHE A 162 11.38 -17.08 9.26
CA PHE A 162 12.39 -18.10 9.01
C PHE A 162 12.50 -19.04 10.22
N TYR A 163 12.92 -20.28 9.98
CA TYR A 163 13.26 -21.27 11.00
C TYR A 163 14.55 -21.99 10.62
N VAL A 164 15.20 -22.60 11.61
CA VAL A 164 16.39 -23.42 11.38
C VAL A 164 15.95 -24.87 11.26
N ASP A 165 16.34 -25.55 10.17
CA ASP A 165 16.07 -26.98 9.99
C ASP A 165 17.06 -27.85 10.80
N ASP A 166 16.87 -29.17 10.79
CA ASP A 166 17.72 -30.11 11.54
C ASP A 166 19.19 -30.10 11.08
N ASN A 167 19.48 -29.54 9.90
CA ASN A 167 20.82 -29.42 9.34
C ASN A 167 21.47 -28.06 9.65
N GLY A 168 20.77 -27.17 10.36
CA GLY A 168 21.27 -25.82 10.66
C GLY A 168 21.02 -24.79 9.56
N ASN A 169 20.23 -25.09 8.52
CA ASN A 169 19.95 -24.13 7.45
C ASN A 169 18.80 -23.19 7.83
N MET A 170 18.94 -21.92 7.46
CA MET A 170 17.86 -20.94 7.57
C MET A 170 16.83 -21.13 6.44
N VAL A 171 15.65 -21.62 6.78
CA VAL A 171 14.57 -21.91 5.82
C VAL A 171 13.43 -20.91 5.99
N LYS A 172 12.94 -20.39 4.87
CA LYS A 172 11.81 -19.45 4.84
C LYS A 172 10.50 -20.15 5.17
N LYS A 173 9.65 -19.54 6.00
CA LYS A 173 8.27 -19.96 6.22
C LYS A 173 7.39 -19.52 5.03
N PRO A 174 6.70 -20.44 4.32
CA PRO A 174 5.85 -20.07 3.19
C PRO A 174 4.69 -19.17 3.59
N GLN A 175 4.42 -18.14 2.78
CA GLN A 175 3.27 -17.23 2.90
C GLN A 175 2.45 -17.36 1.62
N THR A 176 1.41 -18.20 1.62
CA THR A 176 0.71 -18.65 0.40
C THR A 176 -0.65 -18.01 0.17
N LEU A 177 -1.10 -17.15 1.08
CA LEU A 177 -2.42 -16.52 0.99
C LEU A 177 -2.29 -15.12 0.38
N ASN A 178 -3.26 -14.25 0.64
CA ASN A 178 -3.43 -13.00 -0.08
C ASN A 178 -3.43 -11.80 0.88
N VAL A 179 -3.43 -10.62 0.25
CA VAL A 179 -3.83 -9.37 0.90
C VAL A 179 -5.24 -9.01 0.42
N LYS A 180 -6.15 -8.71 1.34
CA LYS A 180 -7.52 -8.26 1.04
C LYS A 180 -7.69 -6.82 1.50
N ILE A 181 -7.88 -5.92 0.55
CA ILE A 181 -8.08 -4.50 0.81
C ILE A 181 -9.54 -4.17 0.49
N GLY A 182 -10.24 -3.56 1.46
CA GLY A 182 -11.62 -3.13 1.33
C GLY A 182 -11.79 -1.97 0.34
N ASN A 183 -12.94 -1.31 0.41
CA ASN A 183 -13.29 -0.21 -0.47
C ASN A 183 -12.86 1.13 0.12
N ARG A 184 -12.57 2.10 -0.75
CA ARG A 184 -12.23 3.49 -0.36
C ARG A 184 -11.02 3.56 0.59
N VAL A 185 -10.11 2.60 0.49
CA VAL A 185 -8.85 2.61 1.23
C VAL A 185 -7.85 3.53 0.51
N GLU A 186 -7.10 4.31 1.26
CA GLU A 186 -5.99 5.10 0.72
C GLU A 186 -4.67 4.64 1.34
N ILE A 187 -3.66 4.41 0.50
CA ILE A 187 -2.37 3.85 0.89
C ILE A 187 -1.26 4.75 0.36
N GLY A 188 -0.55 5.39 1.27
CA GLY A 188 0.53 6.33 0.99
C GLY A 188 1.75 5.67 0.34
N ALA A 189 2.58 6.51 -0.27
CA ALA A 189 3.73 6.13 -1.07
C ALA A 189 4.71 5.25 -0.29
N ASN A 190 5.27 4.26 -0.99
CA ASN A 190 6.26 3.32 -0.46
C ASN A 190 5.83 2.54 0.79
N THR A 191 4.52 2.47 1.06
CA THR A 191 3.98 1.57 2.09
C THR A 191 4.06 0.12 1.62
N CYS A 192 4.38 -0.78 2.55
CA CYS A 192 4.57 -2.20 2.30
C CYS A 192 3.54 -3.03 3.08
N ILE A 193 2.85 -3.93 2.40
CA ILE A 193 1.83 -4.82 2.99
C ILE A 193 2.11 -6.26 2.62
N ASP A 194 2.43 -7.07 3.63
CA ASP A 194 2.80 -8.47 3.42
C ASP A 194 1.56 -9.37 3.34
N ARG A 195 1.58 -10.37 2.45
CA ARG A 195 0.51 -11.38 2.34
C ARG A 195 0.51 -12.37 3.49
N GLY A 196 -0.64 -12.97 3.74
CA GLY A 196 -0.83 -13.95 4.80
C GLY A 196 -0.24 -15.35 4.54
N SER A 197 -0.18 -16.16 5.61
CA SER A 197 0.18 -17.60 5.57
C SER A 197 -1.00 -18.50 5.84
N TRP A 198 -1.66 -18.30 6.98
CA TRP A 198 -2.78 -19.14 7.45
C TRP A 198 -4.10 -18.39 7.49
N ARG A 199 -4.06 -17.06 7.49
CA ARG A 199 -5.17 -16.18 7.15
C ARG A 199 -4.67 -15.03 6.31
N ASP A 200 -5.54 -14.42 5.52
CA ASP A 200 -5.17 -13.23 4.74
C ASP A 200 -4.75 -12.08 5.66
N THR A 201 -3.91 -11.18 5.12
CA THR A 201 -3.77 -9.83 5.66
C THR A 201 -4.96 -9.02 5.17
N VAL A 202 -5.67 -8.34 6.07
CA VAL A 202 -6.93 -7.65 5.75
C VAL A 202 -6.86 -6.20 6.17
N ILE A 203 -7.27 -5.30 5.27
CA ILE A 203 -7.44 -3.88 5.53
C ILE A 203 -8.90 -3.52 5.28
N GLY A 204 -9.62 -3.13 6.33
CA GLY A 204 -11.03 -2.80 6.26
C GLY A 204 -11.32 -1.51 5.49
N ASP A 205 -12.58 -1.38 5.04
CA ASP A 205 -13.09 -0.23 4.30
C ASP A 205 -12.74 1.11 4.96
N ASP A 206 -12.60 2.15 4.14
CA ASP A 206 -12.44 3.53 4.56
C ASP A 206 -11.16 3.83 5.38
N THR A 207 -10.27 2.85 5.57
CA THR A 207 -8.98 3.05 6.24
C THR A 207 -8.03 3.92 5.41
N LYS A 208 -7.24 4.76 6.08
CA LYS A 208 -6.26 5.67 5.46
C LYS A 208 -4.89 5.41 6.08
N ILE A 209 -3.93 5.09 5.23
CA ILE A 209 -2.57 4.71 5.61
C ILE A 209 -1.64 5.70 4.93
N ASP A 210 -0.82 6.38 5.72
CA ASP A 210 0.16 7.35 5.23
C ASP A 210 1.36 6.64 4.56
N ASN A 211 2.31 7.44 4.11
CA ASN A 211 3.53 6.99 3.45
C ASN A 211 4.43 6.21 4.43
N LEU A 212 5.24 5.30 3.87
CA LEU A 212 6.28 4.57 4.59
C LEU A 212 5.75 3.77 5.80
N VAL A 213 4.54 3.24 5.72
CA VAL A 213 3.97 2.33 6.74
C VAL A 213 4.35 0.89 6.41
N GLN A 214 4.60 0.07 7.43
CA GLN A 214 4.79 -1.38 7.30
C GLN A 214 3.61 -2.12 7.94
N ILE A 215 2.96 -2.97 7.14
CA ILE A 215 1.93 -3.90 7.62
C ILE A 215 2.43 -5.33 7.41
N GLY A 216 2.71 -6.01 8.52
CA GLY A 216 3.16 -7.40 8.51
C GLY A 216 2.11 -8.39 8.02
N HIS A 217 2.55 -9.64 7.86
CA HIS A 217 1.69 -10.72 7.39
C HIS A 217 0.64 -11.11 8.44
N ASN A 218 -0.49 -11.62 7.98
CA ASN A 218 -1.63 -11.95 8.83
C ASN A 218 -2.03 -10.74 9.70
N VAL A 219 -1.98 -9.49 9.27
CA VAL A 219 -2.56 -8.40 10.08
C VAL A 219 -4.06 -8.30 9.77
N ILE A 220 -4.91 -8.11 10.78
CA ILE A 220 -6.30 -7.67 10.56
C ILE A 220 -6.39 -6.22 10.98
N ILE A 221 -6.80 -5.34 10.08
CA ILE A 221 -7.17 -3.97 10.37
C ILE A 221 -8.65 -3.80 10.06
N GLY A 222 -9.40 -3.28 11.03
CA GLY A 222 -10.80 -2.93 10.89
C GLY A 222 -11.03 -1.76 9.94
N LYS A 223 -12.22 -1.17 10.04
CA LYS A 223 -12.68 -0.09 9.17
C LYS A 223 -12.32 1.27 9.74
N CYS A 224 -12.26 2.27 8.86
CA CYS A 224 -12.09 3.68 9.24
C CYS A 224 -10.86 3.96 10.11
N CYS A 225 -9.77 3.20 9.95
CA CYS A 225 -8.54 3.44 10.69
C CYS A 225 -7.69 4.54 10.03
N LEU A 226 -6.84 5.20 10.82
CA LEU A 226 -5.93 6.25 10.37
C LEU A 226 -4.50 5.98 10.86
N PHE A 227 -3.58 5.64 9.97
CA PHE A 227 -2.19 5.37 10.33
C PHE A 227 -1.27 6.45 9.76
N CYS A 228 -0.61 7.20 10.64
CA CYS A 228 0.38 8.20 10.27
C CYS A 228 1.67 7.56 9.74
N GLY A 229 2.54 8.38 9.14
CA GLY A 229 3.78 7.91 8.55
C GLY A 229 4.68 7.13 9.50
N GLN A 230 5.37 6.14 8.94
CA GLN A 230 6.33 5.28 9.65
C GLN A 230 5.72 4.41 10.77
N VAL A 231 4.39 4.24 10.80
CA VAL A 231 3.77 3.19 11.62
C VAL A 231 4.29 1.82 11.19
N GLY A 232 4.62 0.98 12.16
CA GLY A 232 5.04 -0.41 11.93
C GLY A 232 4.16 -1.38 12.70
N ILE A 233 3.46 -2.27 11.99
CA ILE A 233 2.60 -3.30 12.58
C ILE A 233 3.21 -4.66 12.30
N ALA A 234 3.64 -5.35 13.35
CA ALA A 234 4.19 -6.69 13.23
C ALA A 234 3.11 -7.75 12.97
N GLY A 235 3.55 -8.95 12.60
CA GLY A 235 2.67 -10.01 12.09
C GLY A 235 1.59 -10.45 13.08
N SER A 236 0.45 -10.89 12.56
CA SER A 236 -0.65 -11.44 13.36
C SER A 236 -1.29 -10.48 14.36
N ALA A 237 -1.01 -9.17 14.28
CA ALA A 237 -1.71 -8.17 15.07
C ALA A 237 -3.16 -7.99 14.58
N GLU A 238 -4.04 -7.60 15.50
CA GLU A 238 -5.47 -7.37 15.23
C GLU A 238 -5.88 -5.98 15.72
N ILE A 239 -6.30 -5.12 14.79
CA ILE A 239 -6.65 -3.74 15.05
C ILE A 239 -8.14 -3.57 14.75
N GLY A 240 -8.90 -3.10 15.72
CA GLY A 240 -10.33 -2.84 15.60
C GLY A 240 -10.66 -1.66 14.69
N ASP A 241 -11.92 -1.24 14.72
CA ASP A 241 -12.42 -0.13 13.89
C ASP A 241 -12.09 1.23 14.50
N PHE A 242 -11.97 2.26 13.65
CA PHE A 242 -11.72 3.64 14.10
C PHE A 242 -10.49 3.75 15.01
N VAL A 243 -9.42 3.01 14.73
CA VAL A 243 -8.15 3.15 15.45
C VAL A 243 -7.29 4.19 14.74
N ALA A 244 -6.61 5.05 15.51
CA ALA A 244 -5.62 5.97 14.97
C ALA A 244 -4.26 5.75 15.61
N LEU A 245 -3.24 5.62 14.76
CA LEU A 245 -1.85 5.42 15.17
C LEU A 245 -1.04 6.64 14.72
N GLY A 246 -0.50 7.37 15.68
CA GLY A 246 0.38 8.51 15.46
C GLY A 246 1.69 8.11 14.78
N GLY A 247 2.47 9.11 14.37
CA GLY A 247 3.70 8.86 13.61
C GLY A 247 4.66 7.95 14.37
N ARG A 248 5.28 6.99 13.69
CA ARG A 248 6.23 6.02 14.28
C ARG A 248 5.67 5.18 15.43
N VAL A 249 4.36 4.95 15.48
CA VAL A 249 3.83 3.95 16.41
C VAL A 249 4.25 2.55 15.97
N ALA A 250 4.73 1.76 16.93
CA ALA A 250 5.06 0.35 16.72
C ALA A 250 4.01 -0.54 17.40
N VAL A 251 3.59 -1.60 16.73
CA VAL A 251 2.67 -2.61 17.26
C VAL A 251 3.36 -3.96 17.21
N ARG A 252 3.51 -4.59 18.38
CA ARG A 252 4.12 -5.93 18.52
C ARG A 252 3.29 -6.99 17.79
N ASP A 253 3.92 -8.11 17.44
CA ASP A 253 3.25 -9.27 16.89
C ASP A 253 2.26 -9.88 17.90
N HIS A 254 1.20 -10.49 17.36
CA HIS A 254 0.19 -11.20 18.14
C HIS A 254 -0.48 -10.37 19.27
N VAL A 255 -0.58 -9.05 19.10
CA VAL A 255 -1.35 -8.19 20.01
C VAL A 255 -2.65 -7.71 19.36
N SER A 256 -3.65 -7.46 20.18
CA SER A 256 -4.91 -6.85 19.75
C SER A 256 -5.08 -5.43 20.28
N ILE A 257 -5.67 -4.55 19.46
CA ILE A 257 -6.06 -3.18 19.81
C ILE A 257 -7.56 -3.06 19.54
N VAL A 258 -8.35 -2.81 20.59
CA VAL A 258 -9.79 -2.61 20.44
C VAL A 258 -10.12 -1.35 19.62
N SER A 259 -11.32 -1.32 19.06
CA SER A 259 -11.85 -0.18 18.32
C SER A 259 -11.79 1.13 19.12
N LYS A 260 -11.74 2.27 18.41
CA LYS A 260 -11.76 3.62 18.99
C LYS A 260 -10.59 3.92 19.94
N VAL A 261 -9.42 3.39 19.62
CA VAL A 261 -8.17 3.66 20.33
C VAL A 261 -7.33 4.69 19.55
N ARG A 262 -6.58 5.52 20.29
CA ARG A 262 -5.64 6.49 19.73
C ARG A 262 -4.28 6.32 20.38
N LEU A 263 -3.25 6.08 19.58
CA LEU A 263 -1.87 5.98 20.07
C LEU A 263 -1.09 7.21 19.64
N ALA A 264 -0.61 8.00 20.60
CA ALA A 264 0.26 9.14 20.30
C ALA A 264 1.54 8.70 19.57
N ALA A 265 2.16 9.61 18.81
CA ALA A 265 3.41 9.36 18.09
C ALA A 265 4.50 8.73 18.98
N ASN A 266 5.32 7.88 18.37
CA ASN A 266 6.40 7.11 19.02
C ASN A 266 5.95 6.17 20.14
N SER A 267 4.65 5.87 20.25
CA SER A 267 4.17 4.87 21.20
C SER A 267 4.47 3.46 20.71
N CYS A 268 4.62 2.51 21.64
CA CYS A 268 4.85 1.11 21.26
C CYS A 268 3.95 0.17 22.07
N VAL A 269 3.08 -0.55 21.36
CA VAL A 269 2.08 -1.47 21.91
C VAL A 269 2.74 -2.83 22.12
N THR A 270 3.00 -3.18 23.38
CA THR A 270 3.65 -4.45 23.74
C THR A 270 2.69 -5.50 24.29
N LYS A 271 1.43 -5.12 24.56
CA LYS A 271 0.36 -5.99 25.08
C LYS A 271 -0.98 -5.54 24.53
N ASN A 272 -1.99 -6.39 24.68
CA ASN A 272 -3.34 -6.10 24.21
C ASN A 272 -3.88 -4.80 24.84
N ILE A 273 -4.54 -3.99 24.02
CA ILE A 273 -5.31 -2.83 24.46
C ILE A 273 -6.79 -3.22 24.39
N THR A 274 -7.39 -3.44 25.54
CA THR A 274 -8.76 -3.98 25.69
C THR A 274 -9.83 -2.91 25.89
N GLU A 275 -9.43 -1.65 26.06
CA GLU A 275 -10.35 -0.55 26.31
C GLU A 275 -10.14 0.59 25.31
N PRO A 276 -11.23 1.20 24.78
CA PRO A 276 -11.14 2.42 24.00
C PRO A 276 -10.49 3.56 24.77
N GLY A 277 -9.89 4.49 24.04
CA GLY A 277 -9.35 5.72 24.60
C GLY A 277 -7.97 6.07 24.06
N ASP A 278 -7.31 6.94 24.81
CA ASP A 278 -6.04 7.55 24.44
C ASP A 278 -4.91 6.81 25.12
N TYR A 279 -3.88 6.44 24.36
CA TYR A 279 -2.73 5.70 24.82
C TYR A 279 -1.44 6.39 24.34
N GLY A 280 -0.38 6.27 25.13
CA GLY A 280 0.91 6.83 24.77
C GLY A 280 2.08 6.13 25.45
N GLY A 281 3.28 6.30 24.90
CA GLY A 281 4.54 5.89 25.52
C GLY A 281 5.04 4.49 25.15
N PHE A 282 6.10 4.07 25.82
CA PHE A 282 6.72 2.75 25.67
C PHE A 282 7.01 2.13 27.05
N PRO A 283 6.38 1.00 27.39
CA PRO A 283 5.19 0.43 26.76
C PRO A 283 4.02 1.41 26.71
N ALA A 284 3.13 1.28 25.72
CA ALA A 284 1.93 2.09 25.63
C ALA A 284 1.02 1.85 26.85
N TYR A 285 0.58 2.95 27.48
CA TYR A 285 -0.35 2.93 28.61
C TYR A 285 -1.48 3.94 28.39
N LYS A 286 -2.62 3.70 29.02
CA LYS A 286 -3.81 4.54 28.91
C LYS A 286 -3.54 5.90 29.53
N LYS A 287 -3.88 6.97 28.83
CA LYS A 287 -3.82 8.35 29.31
C LYS A 287 -5.13 8.68 30.02
N THR A 288 -5.03 9.20 31.24
CA THR A 288 -6.16 9.64 32.06
C THR A 288 -6.50 11.12 31.83
N GLU A 289 -5.51 11.91 31.42
CA GLU A 289 -5.65 13.34 31.16
C GLU A 289 -5.41 13.62 29.67
N PRO A 290 -6.02 14.68 29.11
CA PRO A 290 -5.74 15.11 27.75
C PRO A 290 -4.27 15.48 27.60
N ASP A 291 -3.49 14.56 27.05
CA ASP A 291 -2.05 14.70 26.94
C ASP A 291 -1.66 15.61 25.77
N SER A 292 -0.75 16.55 26.06
CA SER A 292 -0.03 17.35 25.06
C SER A 292 0.61 16.52 23.94
N ALA A 293 0.93 15.24 24.16
CA ALA A 293 1.46 14.35 23.13
C ALA A 293 0.53 14.20 21.91
N PHE A 294 -0.80 14.31 22.08
CA PHE A 294 -1.74 14.30 20.96
C PHE A 294 -1.69 15.59 20.13
N ALA A 295 -0.98 16.62 20.60
CA ALA A 295 -0.81 17.88 19.88
C ALA A 295 0.13 17.76 18.66
N SER A 296 1.05 16.77 18.61
CA SER A 296 1.87 16.54 17.42
C SER A 296 1.10 15.86 16.30
N ASP A 297 0.11 15.03 16.64
CA ASP A 297 -0.70 14.25 15.70
C ASP A 297 -2.07 14.90 15.43
N LYS A 298 -2.16 16.23 15.63
CA LYS A 298 -3.42 17.00 15.57
C LYS A 298 -4.30 16.63 14.39
N HIS A 299 -3.76 16.57 13.16
CA HIS A 299 -4.57 16.30 11.97
C HIS A 299 -5.23 14.93 12.01
N CYS A 300 -4.47 13.86 12.30
CA CYS A 300 -5.01 12.50 12.38
C CYS A 300 -6.09 12.40 13.46
N PHE A 301 -5.82 12.96 14.65
CA PHE A 301 -6.76 12.85 15.77
C PHE A 301 -7.96 13.81 15.68
N ILE A 302 -7.82 14.95 15.01
CA ILE A 302 -8.96 15.81 14.66
C ILE A 302 -9.87 15.07 13.68
N LEU A 303 -9.34 14.49 12.60
CA LEU A 303 -10.11 13.73 11.63
C LEU A 303 -10.87 12.57 12.31
N GLN A 304 -10.19 11.83 13.19
CA GLN A 304 -10.84 10.76 13.93
C GLN A 304 -11.89 11.24 14.94
N LYS A 305 -11.66 12.34 15.67
CA LYS A 305 -12.69 12.92 16.55
C LYS A 305 -13.96 13.23 15.76
N ILE A 306 -13.82 13.79 14.56
CA ILE A 306 -14.95 14.05 13.67
C ILE A 306 -15.60 12.72 13.24
N LEU A 307 -14.83 11.69 12.87
CA LEU A 307 -15.36 10.39 12.45
C LEU A 307 -16.07 9.61 13.57
N ILE A 308 -15.60 9.69 14.82
CA ILE A 308 -16.21 9.00 15.97
C ILE A 308 -17.49 9.70 16.41
N GLN A 309 -17.55 11.03 16.32
CA GLN A 309 -18.70 11.83 16.76
C GLN A 309 -19.82 11.91 15.72
N VAL A 310 -19.48 11.83 14.43
CA VAL A 310 -20.44 11.99 13.34
C VAL A 310 -20.78 10.60 12.77
N PRO A 311 -22.05 10.16 12.81
CA PRO A 311 -22.45 8.93 12.15
C PRO A 311 -22.00 8.90 10.69
N ILE A 312 -21.47 7.76 10.22
CA ILE A 312 -20.90 7.58 8.85
C ILE A 312 -21.80 8.20 7.74
N HIS A 313 -23.12 8.13 7.90
CA HIS A 313 -24.07 8.67 6.93
C HIS A 313 -24.03 10.22 6.81
N GLN A 314 -23.73 10.95 7.88
CA GLN A 314 -23.55 12.41 7.84
C GLN A 314 -22.24 12.80 7.16
N TRP A 315 -21.17 12.00 7.33
CA TRP A 315 -19.91 12.18 6.61
C TRP A 315 -20.07 11.99 5.10
N ARG A 316 -20.85 10.98 4.68
CA ARG A 316 -21.16 10.76 3.25
C ARG A 316 -21.76 12.01 2.60
N ARG A 317 -22.67 12.71 3.30
CA ARG A 317 -23.19 13.99 2.81
C ARG A 317 -22.08 15.03 2.67
N GLN A 318 -21.25 15.22 3.70
CA GLN A 318 -20.21 16.25 3.65
C GLN A 318 -19.15 16.01 2.57
N ILE A 319 -18.71 14.77 2.34
CA ILE A 319 -17.76 14.46 1.23
C ILE A 319 -18.43 14.68 -0.13
N VAL A 320 -19.65 14.16 -0.32
CA VAL A 320 -20.37 14.30 -1.59
C VAL A 320 -20.67 15.77 -1.87
N GLU A 321 -21.09 16.55 -0.86
CA GLU A 321 -21.31 18.00 -0.96
C GLU A 321 -20.01 18.74 -1.30
N ALA A 322 -18.88 18.37 -0.69
CA ALA A 322 -17.57 18.94 -1.01
C ALA A 322 -17.12 18.62 -2.45
N GLN A 323 -17.38 17.40 -2.95
CA GLN A 323 -17.09 17.00 -4.33
C GLN A 323 -18.03 17.66 -5.35
N ILE A 324 -19.30 17.86 -5.00
CA ILE A 324 -20.24 18.60 -5.86
C ILE A 324 -19.85 20.09 -5.91
N SER A 325 -19.43 20.66 -4.77
CA SER A 325 -18.98 22.05 -4.69
C SER A 325 -17.71 22.31 -5.53
N SER A 326 -16.74 21.38 -5.54
CA SER A 326 -15.53 21.53 -6.36
C SER A 326 -15.81 21.47 -7.85
N LYS A 327 -16.84 20.72 -8.29
CA LYS A 327 -17.31 20.71 -9.69
C LYS A 327 -18.13 21.94 -10.08
N ARG A 328 -18.53 22.78 -9.12
CA ARG A 328 -19.34 24.00 -9.36
C ARG A 328 -18.52 25.28 -9.38
N LYS A 329 -17.19 25.23 -9.22
CA LYS A 329 -16.38 26.42 -9.52
C LYS A 329 -16.16 26.47 -11.04
N PRO A 330 -16.66 27.52 -11.72
CA PRO A 330 -16.57 27.67 -13.18
C PRO A 330 -15.14 27.83 -13.67
#